data_AF-A0A370E007-F1
#
_entry.id   AF-A0A370E007-F1
#
_cell.length_a   1.000
_cell.length_b   1.000
_cell.length_c   1.000
_cell.angle_alpha   90.00
_cell.angle_beta   90.00
_cell.angle_gamma   90.00
#
_symmetry.space_group_name_H-M   'P 1'
#
loop_
_entity.id
_entity.type
_entity.pdbx_description
1 polymer ?
#
loop_
_entity_poly.entity_id
_entity_poly.type
_entity_poly.pdbx_seq_one_letter_code
_entity_poly.pdbx_strand_id
1 'polypeptide(L)'
;MVDHVKLIRDARSDKQASNPYDALDEDWAKPLPITAVEGGTVAAQIVDLQARFNLNNLYLAEEPDQESKDRTAQHFEVFSRLLNLLELEEGLAQTVSDWLDQDIDAQFPDGAEDNEYLGGTLPYRTANGLMSSPTELLLIKGITPEIFERLEPHVTTLPETATININTADAIILRALVESLTDSDAETLTSERKESPFTNKKAFEDRLNFHRFFRSAI
;
A
#
# COMPACT_ATOMS: atom_id res chain seq x y z
N MET A 1 22.48 -7.08 14.38
CA MET A 1 22.63 -8.56 14.42
C MET A 1 21.35 -9.27 14.92
N VAL A 2 20.48 -8.60 15.69
CA VAL A 2 19.27 -9.21 16.28
C VAL A 2 18.08 -9.24 15.31
N ASP A 3 17.90 -8.23 14.45
CA ASP A 3 16.77 -8.16 13.49
C ASP A 3 16.79 -9.29 12.45
N HIS A 4 17.97 -9.54 11.86
CA HIS A 4 18.17 -10.62 10.89
C HIS A 4 17.94 -12.02 11.51
N VAL A 5 18.14 -12.17 12.82
CA VAL A 5 17.85 -13.44 13.52
C VAL A 5 16.35 -13.60 13.73
N LYS A 6 15.60 -12.52 13.98
CA LYS A 6 14.13 -12.57 14.11
C LYS A 6 13.46 -13.02 12.82
N LEU A 7 13.74 -12.35 11.70
CA LEU A 7 13.15 -12.71 10.39
C LEU A 7 13.49 -14.14 9.97
N ILE A 8 14.73 -14.59 10.17
CA ILE A 8 15.12 -15.97 9.86
C ILE A 8 14.43 -16.98 10.79
N ARG A 9 14.30 -16.65 12.07
CA ARG A 9 13.64 -17.53 13.03
C ARG A 9 12.17 -17.69 12.69
N ASP A 10 11.52 -16.58 12.40
CA ASP A 10 10.13 -16.47 12.01
C ASP A 10 9.84 -17.29 10.74
N ALA A 11 10.54 -16.98 9.63
CA ALA A 11 10.43 -17.76 8.39
C ALA A 11 10.70 -19.27 8.55
N ARG A 12 11.55 -19.66 9.52
CA ARG A 12 11.77 -21.08 9.87
C ARG A 12 10.60 -21.67 10.64
N SER A 13 10.03 -20.93 11.58
CA SER A 13 8.83 -21.31 12.32
C SER A 13 7.65 -21.50 11.37
N ASP A 14 7.44 -20.58 10.41
CA ASP A 14 6.35 -20.68 9.45
C ASP A 14 6.48 -21.90 8.56
N LYS A 15 7.69 -22.16 8.07
CA LYS A 15 7.98 -23.35 7.29
C LYS A 15 7.73 -24.65 8.07
N GLN A 16 7.96 -24.65 9.39
CA GLN A 16 7.68 -25.81 10.24
C GLN A 16 6.18 -25.96 10.54
N ALA A 17 5.49 -24.84 10.75
CA ALA A 17 4.06 -24.80 11.05
C ALA A 17 3.17 -24.87 9.80
N SER A 18 3.74 -24.79 8.59
CA SER A 18 3.02 -24.55 7.34
C SER A 18 2.13 -23.30 7.41
N ASN A 19 2.61 -22.24 8.07
CA ASN A 19 1.90 -20.98 8.21
C ASN A 19 1.96 -20.21 6.88
N PRO A 20 0.82 -19.91 6.22
CA PRO A 20 0.80 -19.30 4.89
C PRO A 20 0.59 -17.78 4.92
N TYR A 21 0.65 -17.13 6.09
CA TYR A 21 0.38 -15.71 6.24
C TYR A 21 1.38 -15.06 7.21
N ASP A 22 1.60 -13.76 7.04
CA ASP A 22 2.30 -12.91 8.00
C ASP A 22 1.31 -12.00 8.72
N ALA A 23 1.43 -11.84 10.05
CA ALA A 23 0.53 -11.09 10.91
C ALA A 23 1.23 -10.39 12.09
N LEU A 24 0.52 -9.45 12.74
CA LEU A 24 1.10 -8.60 13.79
C LEU A 24 1.33 -9.31 15.15
N ASP A 25 0.83 -10.53 15.33
CA ASP A 25 1.04 -11.36 16.52
C ASP A 25 2.35 -12.19 16.48
N GLU A 26 3.00 -12.22 15.32
CA GLU A 26 4.26 -12.91 15.08
C GLU A 26 5.47 -12.19 15.69
N ASP A 27 6.60 -12.88 15.74
CA ASP A 27 7.78 -12.40 16.46
C ASP A 27 8.53 -11.29 15.73
N TRP A 28 8.44 -11.24 14.40
CA TRP A 28 9.00 -10.19 13.58
C TRP A 28 8.36 -8.83 13.88
N ALA A 29 7.04 -8.81 14.11
CA ALA A 29 6.26 -7.59 14.32
C ALA A 29 6.47 -6.94 15.70
N LYS A 30 6.98 -7.70 16.67
CA LYS A 30 7.25 -7.21 18.03
C LYS A 30 8.49 -6.30 18.03
N PRO A 31 8.40 -5.05 18.53
CA PRO A 31 9.56 -4.16 18.66
C PRO A 31 10.72 -4.82 19.43
N LEU A 32 11.95 -4.52 19.03
CA LEU A 32 13.11 -4.95 19.81
C LEU A 32 13.24 -4.12 21.10
N PRO A 33 13.66 -4.76 22.20
CA PRO A 33 13.91 -4.03 23.44
C PRO A 33 15.05 -3.03 23.23
N ILE A 34 14.89 -1.85 23.83
CA ILE A 34 15.92 -0.81 23.84
C ILE A 34 17.18 -1.39 24.49
N THR A 35 18.27 -1.43 23.72
CA THR A 35 19.53 -2.03 24.15
C THR A 35 20.58 -0.94 24.34
N ALA A 36 21.18 -0.88 25.53
CA ALA A 36 22.30 0.03 25.78
C ALA A 36 23.54 -0.42 25.02
N VAL A 37 24.21 0.54 24.36
CA VAL A 37 25.48 0.37 23.67
C VAL A 37 26.45 1.44 24.14
N GLU A 38 27.74 1.32 23.80
CA GLU A 38 28.70 2.37 24.09
C GLU A 38 28.26 3.68 23.42
N GLY A 39 28.03 4.72 24.22
CA GLY A 39 27.62 6.05 23.74
C GLY A 39 26.12 6.25 23.48
N GLY A 40 25.24 5.28 23.77
CA GLY A 40 23.80 5.49 23.58
C GLY A 40 22.92 4.25 23.72
N THR A 41 21.77 4.28 23.04
CA THR A 41 20.80 3.17 23.00
C THR A 41 20.37 2.88 21.59
N VAL A 42 20.13 1.60 21.28
CA VAL A 42 19.59 1.15 20.00
C VAL A 42 18.18 0.59 20.23
N ALA A 43 17.24 0.98 19.37
CA ALA A 43 15.91 0.41 19.26
C ALA A 43 15.66 0.06 17.78
N ALA A 44 14.81 -0.94 17.53
CA ALA A 44 14.46 -1.34 16.18
C ALA A 44 13.04 -1.90 16.13
N GLN A 45 12.41 -1.74 14.98
CA GLN A 45 11.09 -2.26 14.65
C GLN A 45 11.10 -2.69 13.20
N ILE A 46 10.39 -3.78 12.91
CA ILE A 46 10.14 -4.24 11.55
C ILE A 46 8.70 -3.88 11.22
N VAL A 47 8.50 -3.32 10.02
CA VAL A 47 7.18 -2.94 9.52
C VAL A 47 6.97 -3.66 8.20
N ASP A 48 5.81 -4.26 8.03
CA ASP A 48 5.41 -4.85 6.76
C ASP A 48 5.00 -3.75 5.78
N LEU A 49 5.76 -3.56 4.71
CA LEU A 49 5.43 -2.58 3.67
C LEU A 49 4.28 -3.02 2.78
N GLN A 50 3.92 -4.31 2.75
CA GLN A 50 2.70 -4.79 2.09
C GLN A 50 1.43 -4.40 2.88
N ALA A 51 1.55 -3.83 4.08
CA ALA A 51 0.44 -3.19 4.79
C ALA A 51 -0.07 -1.92 4.07
N ARG A 52 0.70 -1.38 3.13
CA ARG A 52 0.45 -0.11 2.43
C ARG A 52 0.10 -0.34 0.96
N PHE A 53 -0.46 0.67 0.30
CA PHE A 53 -0.68 0.63 -1.15
C PHE A 53 0.67 0.77 -1.89
N ASN A 54 1.02 -0.21 -2.72
CA ASN A 54 2.22 -0.13 -3.55
C ASN A 54 1.94 0.71 -4.81
N LEU A 55 2.52 1.91 -4.91
CA LEU A 55 2.35 2.81 -6.06
C LEU A 55 2.79 2.14 -7.37
N ASN A 56 3.84 1.33 -7.32
CA ASN A 56 4.33 0.56 -8.46
C ASN A 56 3.32 -0.48 -8.99
N ASN A 57 2.22 -0.74 -8.28
CA ASN A 57 1.11 -1.53 -8.83
C ASN A 57 0.31 -0.78 -9.91
N LEU A 58 0.52 0.54 -10.07
CA LEU A 58 -0.07 1.35 -11.14
C LEU A 58 0.78 1.34 -12.43
N TYR A 59 1.97 0.75 -12.41
CA TYR A 59 2.82 0.64 -13.60
C TYR A 59 2.13 -0.16 -14.71
N LEU A 60 2.17 0.38 -15.92
CA LEU A 60 1.69 -0.26 -17.13
C LEU A 60 2.74 -0.15 -18.25
N ALA A 61 3.08 -1.27 -18.87
CA ALA A 61 3.98 -1.28 -20.03
C ALA A 61 3.28 -0.70 -21.28
N GLU A 62 4.05 -0.25 -22.28
CA GLU A 62 3.53 0.40 -23.51
C GLU A 62 2.60 -0.53 -24.32
N GLU A 63 2.90 -1.83 -24.35
CA GLU A 63 2.07 -2.86 -24.99
C GLU A 63 1.62 -3.93 -23.96
N PRO A 64 0.68 -3.61 -23.05
CA PRO A 64 0.32 -4.52 -21.97
C PRO A 64 -0.74 -5.54 -22.43
N ASP A 65 -0.66 -6.75 -21.89
CA ASP A 65 -1.73 -7.75 -22.05
C ASP A 65 -3.00 -7.36 -21.27
N GLN A 66 -4.11 -8.04 -21.57
CA GLN A 66 -5.40 -7.73 -20.94
C GLN A 66 -5.38 -7.94 -19.42
N GLU A 67 -4.65 -8.94 -18.93
CA GLU A 67 -4.54 -9.23 -17.50
C GLU A 67 -3.86 -8.08 -16.75
N SER A 68 -2.79 -7.52 -17.32
CA SER A 68 -2.07 -6.37 -16.77
C SER A 68 -2.91 -5.10 -16.79
N LYS A 69 -3.71 -4.89 -17.85
CA LYS A 69 -4.69 -3.79 -17.90
C LYS A 69 -5.74 -3.92 -16.80
N ASP A 70 -6.35 -5.10 -16.66
CA ASP A 70 -7.40 -5.34 -15.67
C ASP A 70 -6.87 -5.20 -14.24
N ARG A 71 -5.66 -5.71 -13.98
CA ARG A 71 -4.99 -5.59 -12.68
C ARG A 71 -4.64 -4.14 -12.35
N THR A 72 -4.09 -3.40 -13.30
CA THR A 72 -3.72 -1.98 -13.12
C THR A 72 -4.96 -1.13 -12.89
N ALA A 73 -6.04 -1.36 -13.65
CA ALA A 73 -7.33 -0.69 -13.43
C ALA A 73 -7.88 -0.96 -12.01
N GLN A 74 -7.80 -2.19 -11.51
CA GLN A 74 -8.19 -2.48 -10.13
C GLN A 74 -7.34 -1.73 -9.09
N HIS A 75 -6.03 -1.63 -9.31
CA HIS A 75 -5.14 -0.87 -8.43
C HIS A 75 -5.39 0.63 -8.51
N PHE A 76 -5.68 1.16 -9.69
CA PHE A 76 -6.08 2.55 -9.89
C PHE A 76 -7.33 2.88 -9.06
N GLU A 77 -8.36 2.05 -9.13
CA GLU A 77 -9.59 2.20 -8.34
C GLU A 77 -9.33 2.15 -6.81
N VAL A 78 -8.42 1.28 -6.36
CA VAL A 78 -8.01 1.25 -4.94
C VAL A 78 -7.29 2.55 -4.55
N PHE A 79 -6.41 3.06 -5.39
CA PHE A 79 -5.67 4.30 -5.13
C PHE A 79 -6.60 5.52 -5.13
N SER A 80 -7.52 5.63 -6.08
CA SER A 80 -8.53 6.70 -6.13
C SER A 80 -9.39 6.71 -4.86
N ARG A 81 -9.82 5.53 -4.37
CA ARG A 81 -10.52 5.44 -3.09
C ARG A 81 -9.64 5.86 -1.92
N LEU A 82 -8.37 5.47 -1.88
CA LEU A 82 -7.44 5.92 -0.84
C LEU A 82 -7.29 7.44 -0.82
N LEU A 83 -7.15 8.08 -2.00
CA LEU A 83 -7.10 9.54 -2.12
C LEU A 83 -8.39 10.17 -1.56
N ASN A 84 -9.55 9.66 -1.93
CA ASN A 84 -10.83 10.15 -1.44
C ASN A 84 -10.96 10.01 0.10
N LEU A 85 -10.56 8.86 0.66
CA LEU A 85 -10.55 8.61 2.10
C LEU A 85 -9.61 9.55 2.85
N LEU A 86 -8.53 9.95 2.20
CA LEU A 86 -7.60 10.94 2.69
C LEU A 86 -8.04 12.37 2.36
N GLU A 87 -9.24 12.62 1.84
CA GLU A 87 -9.73 13.93 1.41
C GLU A 87 -8.74 14.67 0.48
N LEU A 88 -8.22 13.93 -0.50
CA LEU A 88 -7.35 14.42 -1.57
C LEU A 88 -8.10 14.42 -2.90
N GLU A 89 -7.62 15.21 -3.85
CA GLU A 89 -8.18 15.30 -5.20
C GLU A 89 -8.00 13.98 -5.95
N GLU A 90 -9.08 13.47 -6.56
CA GLU A 90 -9.07 12.19 -7.27
C GLU A 90 -8.21 12.23 -8.53
N GLY A 91 -8.09 13.40 -9.19
CA GLY A 91 -7.24 13.61 -10.36
C GLY A 91 -5.76 13.31 -10.13
N LEU A 92 -5.30 13.31 -8.86
CA LEU A 92 -3.94 12.88 -8.51
C LEU A 92 -3.68 11.42 -8.92
N ALA A 93 -4.69 10.56 -8.95
CA ALA A 93 -4.54 9.18 -9.42
C ALA A 93 -4.05 9.12 -10.87
N GLN A 94 -4.56 10.00 -11.74
CA GLN A 94 -4.13 10.09 -13.14
C GLN A 94 -2.69 10.59 -13.24
N THR A 95 -2.35 11.67 -12.53
CA THR A 95 -0.96 12.19 -12.55
C THR A 95 0.08 11.20 -12.02
N VAL A 96 -0.30 10.36 -11.05
CA VAL A 96 0.57 9.30 -10.51
C VAL A 96 0.67 8.12 -11.47
N SER A 97 -0.43 7.78 -12.18
CA SER A 97 -0.42 6.76 -13.21
C SER A 97 0.49 7.14 -14.38
N ASP A 98 0.32 8.35 -14.93
CA ASP A 98 1.14 8.88 -16.05
C ASP A 98 2.62 9.06 -15.67
N TRP A 99 2.94 9.18 -14.38
CA TRP A 99 4.34 9.16 -13.95
C TRP A 99 4.99 7.77 -14.12
N LEU A 100 4.18 6.71 -14.05
CA LEU A 100 4.61 5.31 -13.96
C LEU A 100 4.47 4.54 -15.27
N ASP A 101 3.40 4.75 -16.03
CA ASP A 101 3.19 4.02 -17.29
C ASP A 101 4.20 4.42 -18.37
N GLN A 102 4.39 3.54 -19.35
CA GLN A 102 5.48 3.71 -20.32
C GLN A 102 5.10 4.52 -21.56
N ASP A 103 3.81 4.78 -21.77
CA ASP A 103 3.39 5.60 -22.90
C ASP A 103 3.71 7.08 -22.64
N ILE A 104 3.20 7.97 -23.49
CA ILE A 104 3.45 9.41 -23.40
C ILE A 104 2.14 10.20 -23.52
N ASP A 105 1.01 9.50 -23.38
CA ASP A 105 -0.34 9.99 -23.65
C ASP A 105 -1.02 10.35 -22.33
N ALA A 106 -0.93 11.62 -21.95
CA ALA A 106 -1.52 12.12 -20.71
C ALA A 106 -3.02 11.79 -20.60
N GLN A 107 -3.41 11.21 -19.47
CA GLN A 107 -4.81 10.86 -19.19
C GLN A 107 -5.67 12.12 -19.03
N PHE A 108 -6.93 12.07 -19.51
CA PHE A 108 -7.87 13.18 -19.37
C PHE A 108 -8.78 12.99 -18.15
N PRO A 109 -9.10 14.03 -17.36
CA PRO A 109 -8.72 15.44 -17.56
C PRO A 109 -7.45 15.90 -16.87
N ASP A 110 -6.92 15.15 -15.90
CA ASP A 110 -5.95 15.64 -14.92
C ASP A 110 -4.52 15.10 -15.12
N GLY A 111 -4.33 14.14 -16.02
CA GLY A 111 -3.05 13.52 -16.34
C GLY A 111 -1.95 14.50 -16.75
N ALA A 112 -0.71 14.04 -16.63
CA ALA A 112 0.47 14.86 -16.79
C ALA A 112 1.67 14.03 -17.27
N GLU A 113 2.18 14.40 -18.42
CA GLU A 113 3.32 13.78 -19.09
C GLU A 113 4.49 14.75 -19.28
N ASP A 114 5.54 14.33 -19.98
CA ASP A 114 6.72 15.14 -20.34
C ASP A 114 6.43 16.61 -20.66
N ASN A 115 5.38 16.90 -21.44
CA ASN A 115 5.03 18.26 -21.85
C ASN A 115 4.66 19.18 -20.66
N GLU A 116 4.05 18.62 -19.61
CA GLU A 116 3.75 19.36 -18.38
C GLU A 116 5.05 19.71 -17.63
N TYR A 117 5.93 18.73 -17.45
CA TYR A 117 7.13 18.88 -16.61
C TYR A 117 8.26 19.67 -17.28
N LEU A 118 8.39 19.58 -18.61
CA LEU A 118 9.39 20.33 -19.37
C LEU A 118 9.11 21.85 -19.39
N GLY A 119 7.87 22.27 -19.12
CA GLY A 119 7.46 23.68 -19.05
C GLY A 119 7.80 24.38 -17.72
N GLY A 120 8.27 23.65 -16.71
CA GLY A 120 8.51 24.14 -15.35
C GLY A 120 9.77 25.00 -15.16
N THR A 121 9.95 25.53 -13.96
CA THR A 121 11.13 26.32 -13.57
C THR A 121 12.42 25.50 -13.53
N LEU A 122 12.30 24.22 -13.17
CA LEU A 122 13.34 23.20 -13.31
C LEU A 122 12.77 22.10 -14.21
N PRO A 123 13.10 22.08 -15.50
CA PRO A 123 12.57 21.08 -16.43
C PRO A 123 13.10 19.67 -16.11
N TYR A 124 12.19 18.70 -16.10
CA TYR A 124 12.48 17.26 -16.07
C TYR A 124 11.42 16.53 -16.90
N ARG A 125 11.53 15.20 -16.93
CA ARG A 125 10.65 14.28 -17.65
C ARG A 125 9.95 13.36 -16.68
N THR A 126 8.83 12.78 -17.10
CA THR A 126 8.21 11.65 -16.39
C THR A 126 9.21 10.50 -16.29
N ALA A 127 9.02 9.65 -15.28
CA ALA A 127 9.91 8.50 -15.09
C ALA A 127 9.66 7.40 -16.12
N ASN A 128 8.40 7.24 -16.54
CA ASN A 128 7.90 6.20 -17.44
C ASN A 128 8.38 4.80 -17.03
N GLY A 129 8.27 4.54 -15.73
CA GLY A 129 8.82 3.36 -15.07
C GLY A 129 8.53 3.32 -13.58
N LEU A 130 8.98 2.25 -12.93
CA LEU A 130 8.78 2.04 -11.50
C LEU A 130 9.46 3.13 -10.67
N MET A 131 8.75 3.64 -9.65
CA MET A 131 9.34 4.47 -8.62
C MET A 131 10.32 3.65 -7.77
N SER A 132 11.45 4.26 -7.45
CA SER A 132 12.45 3.76 -6.50
C SER A 132 12.16 4.22 -5.07
N SER A 133 11.45 5.33 -4.89
CA SER A 133 11.11 5.89 -3.58
C SER A 133 9.73 6.57 -3.60
N PRO A 134 8.92 6.48 -2.53
CA PRO A 134 7.67 7.23 -2.43
C PRO A 134 7.88 8.75 -2.52
N THR A 135 9.08 9.25 -2.20
CA THR A 135 9.41 10.68 -2.30
C THR A 135 9.35 11.23 -3.72
N GLU A 136 9.36 10.37 -4.75
CA GLU A 136 9.14 10.78 -6.14
C GLU A 136 7.77 11.41 -6.36
N LEU A 137 6.78 11.13 -5.49
CA LEU A 137 5.49 11.82 -5.49
C LEU A 137 5.65 13.36 -5.44
N LEU A 138 6.70 13.89 -4.79
CA LEU A 138 6.96 15.33 -4.73
C LEU A 138 7.38 15.95 -6.08
N LEU A 139 7.63 15.13 -7.10
CA LEU A 139 7.91 15.56 -8.47
C LEU A 139 6.64 15.58 -9.34
N ILE A 140 5.51 15.09 -8.83
CA ILE A 140 4.30 14.92 -9.63
C ILE A 140 3.41 16.15 -9.50
N LYS A 141 2.82 16.57 -10.63
CA LYS A 141 1.90 17.70 -10.70
C LYS A 141 0.79 17.55 -9.65
N GLY A 142 0.53 18.61 -8.89
CA GLY A 142 -0.54 18.64 -7.90
C GLY A 142 -0.18 18.06 -6.53
N ILE A 143 0.95 17.35 -6.38
CA ILE A 143 1.39 16.84 -5.08
C ILE A 143 2.26 17.89 -4.37
N THR A 144 1.69 18.53 -3.36
CA THR A 144 2.42 19.43 -2.45
C THR A 144 3.07 18.65 -1.30
N PRO A 145 4.01 19.24 -0.54
CA PRO A 145 4.53 18.61 0.68
C PRO A 145 3.44 18.19 1.67
N GLU A 146 2.38 18.98 1.82
CA GLU A 146 1.26 18.66 2.70
C GLU A 146 0.44 17.45 2.20
N ILE A 147 0.28 17.32 0.88
CA ILE A 147 -0.37 16.14 0.27
C ILE A 147 0.52 14.90 0.44
N PHE A 148 1.83 15.06 0.23
CA PHE A 148 2.79 13.98 0.43
C PHE A 148 2.80 13.49 1.89
N GLU A 149 2.82 14.38 2.87
CA GLU A 149 2.75 14.03 4.31
C GLU A 149 1.48 13.22 4.65
N ARG A 150 0.36 13.48 3.97
CA ARG A 150 -0.89 12.70 4.13
C ARG A 150 -0.81 11.34 3.45
N LEU A 151 -0.14 11.23 2.30
CA LEU A 151 -0.01 9.97 1.55
C LEU A 151 1.05 9.03 2.12
N GLU A 152 2.19 9.55 2.55
CA GLU A 152 3.41 8.81 2.92
C GLU A 152 3.14 7.63 3.89
N PRO A 153 2.30 7.75 4.93
CA PRO A 153 2.03 6.63 5.84
C PRO A 153 1.31 5.45 5.17
N HIS A 154 0.64 5.69 4.04
CA HIS A 154 -0.29 4.78 3.39
C HIS A 154 0.23 4.17 2.09
N VAL A 155 1.38 4.63 1.60
CA VAL A 155 1.96 4.19 0.32
C VAL A 155 3.37 3.60 0.46
N THR A 156 3.78 2.84 -0.56
CA THR A 156 5.12 2.26 -0.70
C THR A 156 5.48 2.13 -2.20
N THR A 157 6.73 1.80 -2.50
CA THR A 157 7.25 1.56 -3.87
C THR A 157 8.05 0.27 -3.92
N LEU A 158 7.39 -0.86 -3.66
CA LEU A 158 8.00 -2.19 -3.76
C LEU A 158 8.33 -2.50 -5.24
N PRO A 159 9.46 -3.18 -5.51
CA PRO A 159 9.96 -3.38 -6.88
C PRO A 159 9.13 -4.37 -7.71
N GLU A 160 8.36 -5.24 -7.04
CA GLU A 160 7.46 -6.19 -7.69
C GLU A 160 6.01 -5.81 -7.37
N THR A 161 5.09 -6.19 -8.25
CA THR A 161 3.66 -6.09 -7.95
C THR A 161 3.36 -6.88 -6.68
N ALA A 162 2.79 -6.20 -5.68
CA ALA A 162 2.56 -6.77 -4.36
C ALA A 162 1.10 -6.60 -3.95
N THR A 163 0.48 -7.67 -3.47
CA THR A 163 -0.85 -7.61 -2.86
C THR A 163 -0.76 -7.01 -1.47
N ILE A 164 -1.79 -6.25 -1.09
CA ILE A 164 -1.92 -5.72 0.27
C ILE A 164 -2.06 -6.89 1.26
N ASN A 165 -1.24 -6.89 2.31
CA ASN A 165 -1.36 -7.85 3.40
C ASN A 165 -2.49 -7.41 4.35
N ILE A 166 -3.62 -8.11 4.26
CA ILE A 166 -4.83 -7.86 5.06
C ILE A 166 -4.65 -8.11 6.57
N ASN A 167 -3.58 -8.77 7.01
CA ASN A 167 -3.28 -9.00 8.42
C ASN A 167 -2.50 -7.84 9.06
N THR A 168 -1.90 -6.97 8.26
CA THR A 168 -1.05 -5.85 8.72
C THR A 168 -1.58 -4.49 8.29
N ALA A 169 -2.32 -4.38 7.17
CA ALA A 169 -2.88 -3.14 6.63
C ALA A 169 -3.84 -2.40 7.57
N ASP A 170 -3.71 -1.09 7.72
CA ASP A 170 -4.60 -0.31 8.60
C ASP A 170 -6.03 -0.19 8.05
N ALA A 171 -6.97 0.26 8.89
CA ALA A 171 -8.40 0.34 8.56
C ALA A 171 -8.67 1.14 7.27
N ILE A 172 -7.97 2.26 7.07
CA ILE A 172 -8.10 3.08 5.86
C ILE A 172 -7.67 2.33 4.59
N ILE A 173 -6.61 1.52 4.66
CA ILE A 173 -6.15 0.70 3.53
C ILE A 173 -7.17 -0.41 3.24
N LEU A 174 -7.75 -1.03 4.27
CA LEU A 174 -8.82 -2.02 4.08
C LEU A 174 -10.08 -1.40 3.44
N ARG A 175 -10.43 -0.16 3.80
CA ARG A 175 -11.51 0.59 3.16
C ARG A 175 -11.21 0.95 1.71
N ALA A 176 -9.97 1.32 1.40
CA ALA A 176 -9.55 1.54 0.02
C ALA A 176 -9.62 0.23 -0.79
N LEU A 177 -9.26 -0.91 -0.18
CA LEU A 177 -9.30 -2.22 -0.81
C LEU A 177 -10.73 -2.75 -1.04
N VAL A 178 -11.65 -2.48 -0.11
CA VAL A 178 -13.04 -2.96 -0.16
C VAL A 178 -14.00 -1.78 -0.12
N GLU A 179 -14.48 -1.35 -1.29
CA GLU A 179 -15.36 -0.18 -1.47
C GLU A 179 -16.56 -0.17 -0.50
N SER A 180 -17.18 -1.32 -0.29
CA SER A 180 -18.38 -1.47 0.54
C SER A 180 -18.09 -1.64 2.03
N LEU A 181 -16.86 -1.38 2.49
CA LEU A 181 -16.45 -1.48 3.89
C LEU A 181 -16.66 -0.14 4.63
N THR A 182 -17.44 -0.17 5.70
CA THR A 182 -17.64 1.01 6.57
C THR A 182 -16.46 1.21 7.51
N ASP A 183 -16.28 2.42 8.05
CA ASP A 183 -15.28 2.71 9.09
C ASP A 183 -15.37 1.74 10.26
N SER A 184 -16.58 1.58 10.79
CA SER A 184 -16.82 0.71 11.95
C SER A 184 -16.49 -0.76 11.64
N ASP A 185 -16.75 -1.25 10.43
CA ASP A 185 -16.42 -2.63 10.07
C ASP A 185 -14.90 -2.79 9.85
N ALA A 186 -14.23 -1.80 9.25
CA ALA A 186 -12.78 -1.82 9.09
C ALA A 186 -12.05 -1.83 10.44
N GLU A 187 -12.49 -1.00 11.39
CA GLU A 187 -11.98 -0.99 12.76
C GLU A 187 -12.24 -2.32 13.49
N THR A 188 -13.43 -2.90 13.28
CA THR A 188 -13.75 -4.21 13.87
C THR A 188 -12.83 -5.30 13.31
N LEU A 189 -12.67 -5.38 11.99
CA LEU A 189 -11.79 -6.36 11.34
C LEU A 189 -10.32 -6.21 11.78
N THR A 190 -9.81 -4.98 11.86
CA THR A 190 -8.43 -4.72 12.31
C THR A 190 -8.21 -5.01 13.79
N SER A 191 -9.25 -4.89 14.63
CA SER A 191 -9.21 -5.31 16.03
C SER A 191 -9.24 -6.84 16.16
N GLU A 192 -10.18 -7.50 15.50
CA GLU A 192 -10.36 -8.96 15.59
C GLU A 192 -9.17 -9.74 15.04
N ARG A 193 -8.53 -9.26 13.97
CA ARG A 193 -7.37 -9.94 13.37
C ARG A 193 -6.15 -10.00 14.30
N LYS A 194 -6.07 -9.18 15.36
CA LYS A 194 -4.96 -9.21 16.34
C LYS A 194 -4.95 -10.50 17.15
N GLU A 195 -6.13 -11.08 17.39
CA GLU A 195 -6.29 -12.34 18.13
C GLU A 195 -6.57 -13.52 17.18
N SER A 196 -7.17 -13.24 16.01
CA SER A 196 -7.48 -14.26 15.00
C SER A 196 -7.13 -13.76 13.60
N PRO A 197 -5.86 -13.85 13.20
CA PRO A 197 -5.41 -13.50 11.86
C PRO A 197 -6.19 -14.24 10.75
N PHE A 198 -6.27 -13.62 9.58
CA PHE A 198 -6.85 -14.23 8.40
C PHE A 198 -5.86 -15.24 7.81
N THR A 199 -6.27 -16.51 7.73
CA THR A 199 -5.41 -17.58 7.21
C THR A 199 -5.27 -17.57 5.70
N ASN A 200 -6.19 -16.90 5.01
CA ASN A 200 -6.21 -16.69 3.56
C ASN A 200 -7.29 -15.65 3.19
N LYS A 201 -7.34 -15.30 1.91
CA LYS A 201 -8.34 -14.37 1.36
C LYS A 201 -9.79 -14.81 1.64
N LYS A 202 -10.09 -16.11 1.57
CA LYS A 202 -11.44 -16.63 1.79
C LYS A 202 -11.91 -16.41 3.24
N ALA A 203 -11.02 -16.62 4.21
CA ALA A 203 -11.30 -16.35 5.62
C ALA A 203 -11.63 -14.87 5.88
N PHE A 204 -10.95 -13.96 5.18
CA PHE A 204 -11.25 -12.53 5.21
C PHE A 204 -12.63 -12.22 4.62
N GLU A 205 -12.93 -12.74 3.42
CA GLU A 205 -14.23 -12.57 2.76
C GLU A 205 -15.40 -13.11 3.61
N ASP A 206 -15.22 -14.27 4.24
CA ASP A 206 -16.25 -14.88 5.08
C ASP A 206 -16.51 -14.04 6.34
N ARG A 207 -15.46 -13.52 6.98
CA ARG A 207 -15.60 -12.62 8.13
C ARG A 207 -16.25 -11.28 7.74
N LEU A 208 -15.88 -10.73 6.59
CA LEU A 208 -16.50 -9.53 6.02
C LEU A 208 -18.01 -9.72 5.80
N ASN A 209 -18.41 -10.85 5.21
CA ASN A 209 -19.80 -11.16 4.94
C ASN A 209 -20.62 -11.40 6.21
N PHE A 210 -20.01 -12.03 7.23
CA PHE A 210 -20.62 -12.19 8.54
C PHE A 210 -21.04 -10.83 9.13
N HIS A 211 -20.11 -9.87 9.19
CA HIS A 211 -20.38 -8.53 9.74
C HIS A 211 -21.52 -7.80 9.00
N ARG A 212 -21.59 -7.98 7.68
CA ARG A 212 -22.67 -7.40 6.85
C ARG A 212 -24.03 -8.02 7.14
N PHE A 213 -24.09 -9.35 7.26
CA PHE A 213 -25.34 -10.06 7.48
C PHE A 213 -26.02 -9.64 8.79
N PHE A 214 -25.27 -9.58 9.89
CA PHE A 214 -25.83 -9.20 11.20
C PHE A 214 -26.29 -7.74 11.27
N ARG A 215 -25.72 -6.84 10.45
CA ARG A 215 -26.26 -5.47 10.31
C ARG A 215 -27.57 -5.43 9.53
N SER A 216 -27.71 -6.24 8.47
CA SER A 216 -28.93 -6.26 7.65
C SER A 216 -30.14 -6.92 8.33
N ALA A 217 -29.92 -7.61 9.44
CA ALA A 217 -30.92 -8.36 10.18
C ALA A 217 -31.56 -7.59 11.36
N ILE A 218 -31.17 -6.33 11.57
CA ILE A 218 -31.67 -5.42 12.62
C ILE A 218 -32.31 -4.21 11.95
#